data_AF-A0A5D6NNG5-F1
#
_entry.id   AF-A0A5D6NNG5-F1
#
_cell.length_a   1.000
_cell.length_b   1.000
_cell.length_c   1.000
_cell.angle_alpha   90.00
_cell.angle_beta   90.00
_cell.angle_gamma   90.00
#
_symmetry.space_group_name_H-M   'P 1'
#
loop_
_entity.id
_entity.type
_entity.pdbx_description
1 polymer ?
#
loop_
_entity_poly.entity_id
_entity_poly.type
_entity_poly.pdbx_seq_one_letter_code
_entity_poly.pdbx_strand_id
1 'polypeptide(L)'
;MSFSINRTVSVLRTTDTGIPLSPESEDISLTFKVSGLTISEAGNMAVVMVSADAGATYQFFENANIADPSVTSLEGAEKYIRTTSKYQ
;
A
#
# COMPACT_ATOMS: atom_id res chain seq x y z
N MET A 1 8.25 -9.87 -5.26
CA MET A 1 9.09 -8.67 -5.45
C MET A 1 8.45 -7.56 -4.60
N SER A 2 8.82 -6.29 -4.76
CA SER A 2 8.10 -5.18 -4.13
C SER A 2 7.90 -4.11 -5.18
N PHE A 3 6.85 -3.30 -5.04
CA PHE A 3 6.56 -2.22 -5.96
C PHE A 3 6.33 -0.92 -5.20
N SER A 4 6.75 0.19 -5.78
CA SER A 4 6.64 1.51 -5.15
C SER A 4 5.63 2.38 -5.88
N ILE A 5 4.91 3.18 -5.12
CA ILE A 5 4.02 4.23 -5.62
C ILE A 5 4.45 5.56 -5.02
N ASN A 6 4.44 6.60 -5.83
CA ASN A 6 4.69 7.95 -5.34
C ASN A 6 3.35 8.59 -5.01
N ARG A 7 3.25 9.18 -3.83
CA ARG A 7 2.06 9.88 -3.35
C ARG A 7 2.47 11.24 -2.83
N THR A 8 1.78 12.27 -3.30
CA THR A 8 1.86 13.59 -2.69
C THR A 8 0.95 13.60 -1.46
N VAL A 9 1.53 13.78 -0.28
CA VAL A 9 0.78 13.95 0.98
C VAL A 9 0.78 15.41 1.36
N SER A 10 -0.36 15.91 1.83
CA SER A 10 -0.48 17.27 2.36
C SER A 10 -0.45 17.25 3.87
N VAL A 11 0.54 17.92 4.45
CA VAL A 11 0.68 18.10 5.88
C VAL A 11 -0.08 19.35 6.28
N LEU A 12 -1.12 19.17 7.09
CA LEU A 12 -1.81 20.29 7.74
C LEU A 12 -0.86 20.93 8.74
N ARG A 13 -0.66 22.24 8.61
CA ARG A 13 0.21 23.02 9.49
C ARG A 13 -0.63 24.01 10.28
N THR A 14 -0.37 24.11 11.57
CA THR A 14 -0.98 25.09 12.45
C THR A 14 0.11 25.79 13.25
N THR A 15 -0.08 27.07 13.57
CA THR A 15 0.75 27.76 14.57
C THR A 15 0.49 27.18 15.96
N ASP A 16 1.37 27.46 16.93
CA ASP A 16 1.16 27.08 18.34
C ASP A 16 -0.15 27.66 18.94
N THR A 17 -0.69 28.71 18.32
CA THR A 17 -1.97 29.33 18.66
C THR A 17 -3.17 28.73 17.91
N GLY A 18 -2.96 27.67 17.12
CA GLY A 18 -4.01 26.96 16.38
C GLY A 18 -4.46 27.62 15.08
N ILE A 19 -3.73 28.63 14.57
CA ILE A 19 -4.06 29.28 13.29
C ILE A 19 -3.60 28.36 12.15
N PRO A 20 -4.47 27.99 11.20
CA PRO A 20 -4.06 27.16 10.06
C PRO A 20 -3.09 27.94 9.16
N LEU A 21 -1.99 27.28 8.82
CA LEU A 21 -1.04 27.72 7.81
C LEU A 21 -1.34 27.00 6.49
N SER A 22 -0.81 27.53 5.39
CA SER A 22 -0.84 26.83 4.11
C SER A 22 -0.28 25.43 4.27
N PRO A 23 -0.98 24.38 3.80
CA PRO A 23 -0.48 23.03 3.88
C PRO A 23 0.80 22.91 3.06
N GLU A 24 1.72 22.09 3.56
CA GLU A 24 2.93 21.73 2.84
C GLU A 24 2.68 20.39 2.15
N SER A 25 3.07 20.28 0.89
CA SER A 25 2.97 19.04 0.14
C SER A 25 4.34 18.39 0.07
N GLU A 26 4.40 17.12 0.43
CA GLU A 26 5.61 16.30 0.34
C GLU A 26 5.34 15.08 -0.53
N ASP A 27 6.26 14.79 -1.45
CA ASP A 27 6.20 13.58 -2.25
C ASP A 27 6.87 12.44 -1.48
N ILE A 28 6.08 11.44 -1.10
CA ILE A 28 6.58 10.23 -0.45
C ILE A 28 6.53 9.05 -1.40
N SER A 29 7.52 8.17 -1.31
CA SER A 29 7.52 6.89 -2.02
C SER A 29 7.13 5.77 -1.07
N LEU A 30 5.95 5.20 -1.27
CA LEU A 30 5.44 4.07 -0.50
C LEU A 30 5.78 2.78 -1.24
N THR A 31 6.52 1.89 -0.58
CA THR A 31 6.87 0.58 -1.12
C THR A 31 5.97 -0.50 -0.55
N PHE A 32 5.26 -1.20 -1.42
CA PHE A 32 4.33 -2.28 -1.10
C PHE A 32 4.92 -3.64 -1.46
N LYS A 33 4.54 -4.66 -0.69
CA LYS A 33 4.81 -6.07 -1.02
C LYS A 33 3.67 -6.96 -0.53
N VAL A 34 3.50 -8.10 -1.18
CA VAL A 34 2.64 -9.17 -0.68
C VAL A 34 3.49 -10.13 0.15
N SER A 35 3.12 -10.32 1.41
CA SER A 35 3.84 -11.16 2.37
C SER A 35 3.22 -12.54 2.57
N GLY A 36 1.94 -12.68 2.22
CA GLY A 36 1.19 -13.92 2.36
C GLY A 36 0.03 -13.99 1.38
N LEU A 37 -0.36 -15.20 1.02
CA LEU A 37 -1.52 -15.49 0.20
C LEU A 37 -2.27 -16.64 0.85
N THR A 38 -3.57 -16.43 1.12
CA THR A 38 -4.50 -17.47 1.57
C THR A 38 -5.46 -17.77 0.43
N ILE A 39 -5.59 -19.05 0.10
CA ILE A 39 -6.51 -19.54 -0.94
C ILE A 39 -7.55 -20.41 -0.22
N SER A 40 -8.83 -20.10 -0.43
CA SER A 40 -9.94 -20.81 0.20
C SER A 40 -11.16 -20.84 -0.71
N GLU A 41 -12.15 -21.67 -0.39
CA GLU A 41 -13.43 -21.68 -1.10
C GLU A 41 -14.18 -20.35 -1.01
N ALA A 42 -13.91 -19.55 0.03
CA ALA A 42 -14.47 -18.21 0.20
C ALA A 42 -13.75 -17.13 -0.64
N GLY A 43 -12.64 -17.48 -1.30
CA GLY A 43 -11.85 -16.58 -2.14
C GLY A 43 -10.38 -16.50 -1.75
N ASN A 44 -9.64 -15.72 -2.55
CA ASN A 44 -8.21 -15.52 -2.41
C ASN A 44 -7.93 -14.21 -1.67
N MET A 45 -7.06 -14.22 -0.67
CA MET A 45 -6.66 -13.03 0.09
C MET A 45 -5.14 -12.89 0.16
N ALA A 46 -4.64 -11.69 -0.18
CA ALA A 46 -3.25 -11.32 -0.03
C ALA A 46 -3.03 -10.46 1.21
N VAL A 47 -1.99 -10.78 1.99
CA VAL A 47 -1.51 -9.93 3.08
C VAL A 47 -0.54 -8.89 2.50
N VAL A 48 -0.99 -7.65 2.43
CA VAL A 48 -0.20 -6.54 1.89
C VAL A 48 0.50 -5.81 3.01
N MET A 49 1.80 -5.55 2.81
CA MET A 49 2.61 -4.73 3.70
C MET A 49 3.07 -3.46 2.98
N VAL A 50 3.26 -2.39 3.73
CA VAL A 50 3.72 -1.09 3.24
C VAL A 50 4.97 -0.62 4.00
N SER A 51 5.84 0.10 3.30
CA SER A 51 7.04 0.74 3.82
C SER A 51 7.08 2.19 3.33
N ALA A 52 7.36 3.12 4.24
CA ALA A 52 7.59 4.54 3.92
C ALA A 52 9.10 4.89 3.89
N ASP A 53 9.98 3.93 4.18
CA ASP A 53 11.42 4.08 4.33
C ASP A 53 12.20 3.28 3.27
N ALA A 54 11.69 3.29 2.03
CA ALA A 54 12.30 2.62 0.87
C ALA A 54 12.56 1.11 1.07
N GLY A 55 11.72 0.44 1.86
CA GLY A 55 11.77 -1.00 2.11
C GLY A 55 12.61 -1.42 3.32
N ALA A 56 13.11 -0.49 4.13
CA ALA A 56 13.88 -0.84 5.33
C ALA A 56 12.99 -1.48 6.41
N THR A 57 11.78 -0.97 6.63
CA THR A 57 10.79 -1.56 7.53
C THR A 57 9.43 -1.68 6.86
N TYR A 58 8.75 -2.79 7.10
CA TYR A 58 7.43 -3.06 6.56
C TYR A 58 6.42 -3.20 7.69
N GLN A 59 5.30 -2.51 7.53
CA GLN A 59 4.15 -2.60 8.43
C GLN A 59 3.00 -3.28 7.71
N PHE A 60 2.14 -3.95 8.47
CA PHE A 60 0.89 -4.47 7.93
C PHE A 60 0.06 -3.30 7.39
N PHE A 61 -0.45 -3.47 6.16
CA PHE A 61 -1.31 -2.49 5.53
C PHE A 61 -2.75 -3.00 5.50
N GLU A 62 -2.99 -4.12 4.83
CA GLU A 62 -4.32 -4.74 4.77
C GLU A 62 -4.29 -6.21 4.33
N ASN A 63 -5.46 -6.85 4.45
CA ASN A 63 -5.77 -8.09 3.73
C ASN A 63 -6.58 -7.73 2.49
N ALA A 64 -5.94 -7.76 1.32
CA ALA A 64 -6.57 -7.43 0.06
C ALA A 64 -7.26 -8.66 -0.54
N ASN A 65 -8.54 -8.52 -0.87
CA ASN A 65 -9.25 -9.55 -1.62
C ASN A 65 -8.76 -9.58 -3.07
N ILE A 66 -8.49 -10.78 -3.57
CA ILE A 66 -8.16 -11.02 -4.97
C ILE A 66 -9.38 -11.62 -5.65
N ALA A 67 -10.04 -10.81 -6.47
CA ALA A 67 -11.25 -11.24 -7.18
C ALA A 67 -10.97 -12.21 -8.33
N ASP A 68 -9.71 -12.30 -8.79
CA ASP A 68 -9.30 -13.22 -9.85
C ASP A 68 -8.90 -14.59 -9.24
N PRO A 69 -9.70 -15.65 -9.46
CA PRO A 69 -9.42 -16.97 -8.91
C PRO A 69 -8.19 -17.65 -9.55
N SER A 70 -7.70 -17.17 -10.70
CA SER A 70 -6.50 -17.70 -11.34
C SER A 70 -5.22 -17.34 -10.58
N VAL A 71 -5.29 -16.32 -9.72
CA VAL A 71 -4.17 -15.86 -8.92
C VAL A 71 -3.93 -16.80 -7.74
N THR A 72 -2.98 -17.72 -7.92
CA THR A 72 -2.69 -18.80 -6.96
C THR A 72 -1.27 -18.75 -6.38
N SER A 73 -0.51 -17.70 -6.70
CA SER A 73 0.86 -17.52 -6.24
C SER A 73 1.08 -16.13 -5.64
N LEU A 74 2.06 -16.00 -4.76
CA LEU A 74 2.45 -14.71 -4.17
C LEU A 74 2.84 -13.69 -5.26
N GLU A 75 3.56 -14.13 -6.29
CA GLU A 75 3.95 -13.26 -7.41
C GLU A 75 2.72 -12.81 -8.22
N GLY A 76 1.78 -13.73 -8.48
CA GLY A 76 0.52 -13.39 -9.13
C GLY A 76 -0.30 -12.40 -8.31
N ALA A 77 -0.37 -12.60 -6.99
CA ALA A 77 -1.05 -11.70 -6.07
C ALA A 77 -0.42 -10.31 -6.09
N GLU A 78 0.90 -10.21 -6.05
CA GLU A 78 1.59 -8.94 -6.14
C GLU A 78 1.34 -8.21 -7.46
N LYS A 79 1.40 -8.94 -8.59
CA LYS A 79 1.05 -8.39 -9.93
C LYS A 79 -0.38 -7.88 -9.97
N TYR A 80 -1.32 -8.63 -9.41
CA TYR A 80 -2.73 -8.24 -9.34
C TYR A 80 -2.90 -6.96 -8.50
N ILE A 81 -2.36 -6.93 -7.28
CA ILE A 81 -2.48 -5.79 -6.37
C ILE A 81 -1.90 -4.52 -7.01
N ARG A 82 -0.74 -4.62 -7.68
CA ARG A 82 -0.13 -3.49 -8.39
C ARG A 82 -1.03 -2.88 -9.47
N THR A 83 -1.94 -3.66 -10.05
CA THR A 83 -2.88 -3.16 -11.07
C THR A 83 -4.17 -2.58 -10.51
N THR A 84 -4.43 -2.73 -9.21
CA THR A 84 -5.64 -2.19 -8.58
C THR A 84 -5.49 -0.70 -8.28
N SER A 85 -6.54 0.09 -8.53
CA SER A 85 -6.51 1.57 -8.47
C SER A 85 -6.07 2.14 -7.12
N LYS A 86 -6.29 1.40 -6.03
CA LYS A 86 -5.81 1.78 -4.69
C LYS A 86 -4.29 1.87 -4.59
N TYR A 87 -3.59 1.11 -5.44
CA TYR A 87 -2.14 0.95 -5.46
C TYR A 87 -1.52 1.54 -6.73
N GLN A 88 -2.20 2.49 -7.37
CA GLN A 88 -1.71 3.28 -8.50
C GLN A 88 -1.48 4.73 -8.12
#